data_AF-A0A844G1N5-F1
#
_entry.id   AF-A0A844G1N5-F1
#
_cell.length_a   1.000
_cell.length_b   1.000
_cell.length_c   1.000
_cell.angle_alpha   90.00
_cell.angle_beta   90.00
_cell.angle_gamma   90.00
#
_symmetry.space_group_name_H-M   'P 1'
#
loop_
_entity.id
_entity.type
_entity.pdbx_description
1 polymer ?
#
loop_
_entity_poly.entity_id
_entity_poly.type
_entity_poly.pdbx_seq_one_letter_code
_entity_poly.pdbx_strand_id
1 'polypeptide(L)'
;MNLVFLLALKDLADLEKHFGSPEAARERECLAENLSAAIRNTYFIRERGCFAEDSARSYVSEHAQVFALLALGETAVLPSLRKGDLDQCGIAFSFYYLEACRAFKQKELFLARLERYLQTADQPDMRTIPEVFPGGNWLRSDCHAWGAHILYHHFADGTILDPISGESGRFEKITEDDHVESVESKKQ
;
A
#
# COMPACT_ATOMS: atom_id res chain seq x y z
N MET A 1 5.30 -11.74 -9.43
CA MET A 1 6.67 -11.18 -9.48
C MET A 1 6.86 -10.04 -10.47
N ASN A 2 6.47 -10.17 -11.76
CA ASN A 2 6.77 -9.15 -12.79
C ASN A 2 6.36 -7.70 -12.44
N LEU A 3 5.21 -7.51 -11.77
CA LEU A 3 4.76 -6.19 -11.32
C LEU A 3 5.66 -5.57 -10.22
N VAL A 4 6.28 -6.38 -9.36
CA VAL A 4 7.23 -5.92 -8.34
C VAL A 4 8.55 -5.51 -8.99
N PHE A 5 9.01 -6.27 -9.99
CA PHE A 5 10.18 -5.89 -10.78
C PHE A 5 9.92 -4.61 -11.58
N LEU A 6 8.70 -4.40 -12.09
CA LEU A 6 8.30 -3.15 -12.74
C LEU A 6 8.37 -1.94 -11.78
N LEU A 7 7.91 -2.09 -10.52
CA LEU A 7 8.08 -1.05 -9.50
C LEU A 7 9.57 -0.74 -9.29
N ALA A 8 10.38 -1.77 -9.03
CA ALA A 8 11.81 -1.59 -8.82
C ALA A 8 12.54 -0.93 -10.00
N LEU A 9 12.12 -1.15 -11.25
CA LEU A 9 12.66 -0.46 -12.42
C LEU A 9 12.28 1.04 -12.45
N LYS A 10 11.06 1.39 -12.01
CA LYS A 10 10.62 2.79 -11.91
C LYS A 10 11.33 3.52 -10.78
N ASP A 11 11.43 2.89 -9.62
CA ASP A 11 12.13 3.45 -8.45
C ASP A 11 13.63 3.65 -8.78
N LEU A 12 14.25 2.70 -9.47
CA LEU A 12 15.64 2.83 -9.93
C LEU A 12 15.81 3.91 -11.00
N ALA A 13 14.85 4.07 -11.92
CA ALA A 13 14.88 5.16 -12.89
C ALA A 13 14.83 6.54 -12.21
N ASP A 14 14.00 6.69 -11.17
CA ASP A 14 13.92 7.94 -10.40
C ASP A 14 15.19 8.21 -9.58
N LEU A 15 15.79 7.18 -8.98
CA LEU A 15 17.09 7.29 -8.31
C LEU A 15 18.21 7.70 -9.28
N GLU A 16 18.30 7.07 -10.46
CA GLU A 16 19.29 7.43 -11.49
C GLU A 16 19.08 8.87 -11.99
N LYS A 17 17.84 9.31 -12.13
CA LYS A 17 17.50 10.68 -12.55
C LYS A 17 17.92 11.75 -11.55
N HIS A 18 17.87 11.45 -10.25
CA HIS A 18 18.19 12.42 -9.19
C HIS A 18 19.64 12.33 -8.67
N PHE A 19 20.25 11.14 -8.71
CA PHE A 19 21.56 10.86 -8.07
C PHE A 19 22.57 10.16 -8.98
N GLY A 20 22.19 9.73 -10.18
CA GLY A 20 22.99 8.91 -11.08
C GLY A 20 23.10 9.49 -12.49
N SER A 21 22.86 8.66 -13.51
CA SER A 21 22.97 9.04 -14.93
C SER A 21 21.59 9.23 -15.59
N PRO A 22 21.34 10.35 -16.28
CA PRO A 22 20.17 10.52 -17.14
C PRO A 22 20.03 9.46 -18.25
N GLU A 23 21.14 8.89 -18.71
CA GLU A 23 21.16 7.79 -19.70
C GLU A 23 20.71 6.48 -19.06
N ALA A 24 21.20 6.17 -17.85
CA ALA A 24 20.77 5.00 -17.09
C ALA A 24 19.29 5.09 -16.71
N ALA A 25 18.81 6.27 -16.28
CA ALA A 25 17.39 6.53 -16.03
C ALA A 25 16.54 6.20 -17.26
N ARG A 26 16.87 6.77 -18.44
CA ARG A 26 16.18 6.50 -19.71
C ARG A 26 16.17 5.02 -20.10
N GLU A 27 17.27 4.31 -19.85
CA GLU A 27 17.34 2.86 -20.11
C GLU A 27 16.39 2.06 -19.20
N ARG A 28 16.32 2.42 -17.90
CA ARG A 28 15.39 1.80 -16.95
C ARG A 28 13.93 2.13 -17.27
N GLU A 29 13.62 3.37 -17.66
CA GLU A 29 12.30 3.80 -18.15
C GLU A 29 11.86 2.96 -19.35
N CYS A 30 12.71 2.85 -20.38
CA CYS A 30 12.40 2.05 -21.57
C CYS A 30 12.18 0.56 -21.23
N LEU A 31 12.97 -0.01 -20.32
CA LEU A 31 12.76 -1.39 -19.86
C LEU A 31 11.44 -1.55 -19.09
N ALA A 32 11.08 -0.56 -18.26
CA ALA A 32 9.81 -0.53 -17.53
C ALA A 32 8.59 -0.41 -18.46
N GLU A 33 8.67 0.39 -19.53
CA GLU A 33 7.62 0.50 -20.56
C GLU A 33 7.41 -0.82 -21.30
N ASN A 34 8.49 -1.44 -21.79
CA ASN A 34 8.44 -2.73 -22.48
C ASN A 34 7.87 -3.83 -21.57
N LEU A 35 8.31 -3.89 -20.31
CA LEU A 35 7.78 -4.82 -19.33
C LEU A 35 6.30 -4.56 -19.01
N SER A 36 5.88 -3.29 -18.92
CA SER A 36 4.48 -2.91 -18.69
C SER A 36 3.56 -3.41 -19.82
N ALA A 37 4.00 -3.26 -21.07
CA ALA A 37 3.27 -3.78 -22.23
C ALA A 37 3.20 -5.32 -22.23
N ALA A 38 4.31 -5.99 -21.94
CA ALA A 38 4.37 -7.44 -21.85
C ALA A 38 3.46 -8.01 -20.74
N ILE A 39 3.42 -7.36 -19.56
CA ILE A 39 2.54 -7.75 -18.45
C ILE A 39 1.07 -7.62 -18.85
N ARG A 40 0.66 -6.46 -19.40
CA ARG A 40 -0.72 -6.24 -19.87
C ARG A 40 -1.13 -7.27 -20.94
N ASN A 41 -0.26 -7.52 -21.92
CA ASN A 41 -0.56 -8.50 -22.98
C ASN A 41 -0.69 -9.94 -22.43
N THR A 42 0.13 -10.31 -21.45
CA THR A 42 0.20 -11.70 -20.97
C THR A 42 -0.89 -12.01 -19.93
N TYR A 43 -1.02 -11.16 -18.90
CA TYR A 43 -1.76 -11.50 -17.67
C TYR A 43 -3.14 -10.84 -17.56
N PHE A 44 -3.47 -9.81 -18.34
CA PHE A 44 -4.76 -9.13 -18.24
C PHE A 44 -5.89 -9.94 -18.90
N ILE A 45 -6.95 -10.20 -18.13
CA ILE A 45 -8.20 -10.83 -18.56
C ILE A 45 -9.20 -9.70 -18.83
N ARG A 46 -9.32 -9.29 -20.10
CA ARG A 46 -10.13 -8.13 -20.51
C ARG A 46 -11.62 -8.30 -20.17
N GLU A 47 -12.11 -9.53 -20.25
CA GLU A 47 -13.52 -9.90 -20.03
C GLU A 47 -13.91 -9.83 -18.55
N ARG A 48 -12.93 -9.96 -17.65
CA ARG A 48 -13.10 -9.88 -16.19
C ARG A 48 -12.62 -8.56 -15.58
N GLY A 49 -11.85 -7.77 -16.34
CA GLY A 49 -11.21 -6.55 -15.87
C GLY A 49 -10.18 -6.81 -14.77
N CYS A 50 -9.43 -7.92 -14.81
CA CYS A 50 -8.46 -8.28 -13.76
C CYS A 50 -7.19 -8.92 -14.33
N PHE A 51 -6.13 -8.99 -13.52
CA PHE A 51 -4.89 -9.70 -13.84
C PHE A 51 -4.86 -11.09 -13.22
N ALA A 52 -4.39 -12.07 -13.98
CA ALA A 52 -4.03 -13.37 -13.46
C ALA A 52 -2.64 -13.38 -12.80
N GLU A 53 -2.43 -14.30 -11.88
CA GLU A 53 -1.11 -14.60 -11.29
C GLU A 53 -0.21 -15.38 -12.27
N ASP A 54 -0.83 -16.14 -13.18
CA ASP A 54 -0.16 -17.06 -14.11
C ASP A 54 -0.47 -16.73 -15.59
N SER A 55 0.39 -17.18 -16.51
CA SER A 55 0.27 -16.90 -17.95
C SER A 55 -0.79 -17.76 -18.68
N ALA A 56 -1.27 -18.85 -18.07
CA ALA A 56 -2.43 -19.60 -18.55
C ALA A 56 -3.76 -18.94 -18.12
N ARG A 57 -3.69 -17.88 -17.31
CA ARG A 57 -4.80 -17.07 -16.79
C ARG A 57 -5.78 -17.88 -15.92
N SER A 58 -5.27 -18.90 -15.24
CA SER A 58 -6.07 -19.84 -14.44
C SER A 58 -6.47 -19.30 -13.07
N TYR A 59 -5.62 -18.49 -12.44
CA TYR A 59 -5.77 -18.04 -11.06
C TYR A 59 -5.68 -16.51 -10.93
N VAL A 60 -6.52 -15.94 -10.06
CA VAL A 60 -6.68 -14.49 -9.83
C VAL A 60 -6.82 -14.26 -8.33
N SER A 61 -5.97 -13.42 -7.75
CA SER A 61 -6.01 -13.04 -6.33
C SER A 61 -6.00 -11.52 -6.16
N GLU A 62 -6.18 -11.04 -4.91
CA GLU A 62 -5.99 -9.63 -4.59
C GLU A 62 -4.56 -9.13 -4.91
N HIS A 63 -3.53 -9.99 -4.80
CA HIS A 63 -2.13 -9.61 -4.94
C HIS A 63 -1.81 -9.04 -6.33
N ALA A 64 -2.21 -9.75 -7.40
CA ALA A 64 -2.08 -9.25 -8.77
C ALA A 64 -2.84 -7.93 -9.00
N GLN A 65 -4.01 -7.72 -8.39
CA GLN A 65 -4.79 -6.50 -8.62
C GLN A 65 -4.16 -5.29 -7.90
N VAL A 66 -3.78 -5.47 -6.64
CA VAL A 66 -3.10 -4.45 -5.83
C VAL A 66 -1.80 -4.00 -6.50
N PHE A 67 -0.98 -4.94 -6.97
CA PHE A 67 0.22 -4.57 -7.71
C PHE A 67 -0.05 -4.04 -9.13
N ALA A 68 -1.16 -4.39 -9.78
CA ALA A 68 -1.55 -3.75 -11.04
C ALA A 68 -1.94 -2.27 -10.82
N LEU A 69 -2.59 -1.93 -9.70
CA LEU A 69 -2.81 -0.54 -9.31
C LEU A 69 -1.48 0.18 -9.09
N LEU A 70 -0.64 -0.32 -8.16
CA LEU A 70 0.61 0.34 -7.77
C LEU A 70 1.62 0.43 -8.93
N ALA A 71 1.85 -0.67 -9.66
CA ALA A 71 2.90 -0.74 -10.68
C ALA A 71 2.47 -0.21 -12.05
N LEU A 72 1.20 -0.38 -12.45
CA LEU A 72 0.71 -0.04 -13.80
C LEU A 72 -0.27 1.14 -13.82
N GLY A 73 -0.82 1.57 -12.68
CA GLY A 73 -1.91 2.54 -12.62
C GLY A 73 -3.26 1.99 -13.08
N GLU A 74 -3.41 0.66 -13.14
CA GLU A 74 -4.48 0.02 -13.91
C GLU A 74 -5.81 -0.05 -13.13
N THR A 75 -6.55 1.06 -13.12
CA THR A 75 -7.82 1.21 -12.36
C THR A 75 -8.94 0.28 -12.82
N ALA A 76 -8.81 -0.37 -13.98
CA ALA A 76 -9.74 -1.38 -14.48
C ALA A 76 -9.95 -2.55 -13.50
N VAL A 77 -8.99 -2.81 -12.58
CA VAL A 77 -9.09 -3.90 -11.58
C VAL A 77 -9.99 -3.60 -10.38
N LEU A 78 -10.34 -2.33 -10.15
CA LEU A 78 -11.12 -1.90 -8.97
C LEU A 78 -12.48 -2.61 -8.81
N PRO A 79 -13.27 -2.88 -9.87
CA PRO A 79 -14.51 -3.65 -9.74
C PRO A 79 -14.27 -5.08 -9.25
N SER A 80 -13.17 -5.73 -9.64
CA SER A 80 -12.84 -7.08 -9.18
C SER A 80 -12.46 -7.11 -7.70
N LEU A 81 -11.70 -6.11 -7.21
CA LEU A 81 -11.40 -5.96 -5.79
C LEU A 81 -12.67 -5.70 -4.95
N ARG A 82 -13.57 -4.84 -5.43
CA ARG A 82 -14.84 -4.53 -4.74
C ARG A 82 -15.84 -5.69 -4.71
N LYS A 83 -15.71 -6.67 -5.60
CA LYS A 83 -16.58 -7.85 -5.62
C LYS A 83 -16.31 -8.79 -4.44
N GLY A 84 -15.08 -8.79 -3.91
CA GLY A 84 -14.72 -9.56 -2.72
C GLY A 84 -14.67 -11.08 -2.91
N ASP A 85 -14.71 -11.57 -4.16
CA ASP A 85 -14.65 -13.00 -4.52
C ASP A 85 -13.25 -13.48 -4.92
N LEU A 86 -12.22 -12.65 -4.70
CA LEU A 86 -10.83 -12.97 -4.96
C LEU A 86 -10.16 -13.60 -3.74
N ASP A 87 -9.19 -14.48 -3.98
CA ASP A 87 -8.33 -15.01 -2.92
C ASP A 87 -7.59 -13.86 -2.22
N GLN A 88 -7.85 -13.76 -0.92
CA GLN A 88 -7.51 -12.59 -0.13
C GLN A 88 -6.04 -12.60 0.31
N CYS A 89 -5.42 -11.43 0.31
CA CYS A 89 -4.07 -11.23 0.79
C CYS A 89 -4.01 -11.22 2.33
N GLY A 90 -2.89 -11.73 2.88
CA GLY A 90 -2.66 -11.79 4.33
C GLY A 90 -2.30 -10.45 4.96
N ILE A 91 -2.04 -10.46 6.27
CA ILE A 91 -1.66 -9.27 7.04
C ILE A 91 -0.43 -8.58 6.44
N ALA A 92 0.67 -9.29 6.24
CA ALA A 92 1.91 -8.74 5.66
C ALA A 92 1.68 -7.94 4.36
N PHE A 93 0.89 -8.51 3.45
CA PHE A 93 0.60 -7.90 2.15
C PHE A 93 -0.45 -6.80 2.22
N SER A 94 -1.27 -6.76 3.27
CA SER A 94 -2.29 -5.73 3.45
C SER A 94 -1.68 -4.32 3.53
N PHE A 95 -0.38 -4.17 3.78
CA PHE A 95 0.37 -2.93 3.57
C PHE A 95 0.15 -2.38 2.14
N TYR A 96 0.49 -3.17 1.11
CA TYR A 96 0.33 -2.76 -0.28
C TYR A 96 -1.14 -2.57 -0.67
N TYR A 97 -2.04 -3.37 -0.09
CA TYR A 97 -3.48 -3.22 -0.31
C TYR A 97 -3.98 -1.85 0.17
N LEU A 98 -3.59 -1.45 1.38
CA LEU A 98 -3.99 -0.19 1.99
C LEU A 98 -3.31 1.00 1.28
N GLU A 99 -2.02 0.90 0.91
CA GLU A 99 -1.34 1.91 0.08
C GLU A 99 -2.02 2.10 -1.28
N ALA A 100 -2.43 1.01 -1.95
CA ALA A 100 -3.22 1.11 -3.17
C ALA A 100 -4.59 1.77 -2.91
N CYS A 101 -5.20 1.53 -1.74
CA CYS A 101 -6.43 2.22 -1.36
C CYS A 101 -6.20 3.73 -1.11
N ARG A 102 -5.04 4.14 -0.57
CA ARG A 102 -4.66 5.57 -0.47
C ARG A 102 -4.46 6.16 -1.86
N ALA A 103 -3.49 5.66 -2.61
CA ALA A 103 -3.08 6.18 -3.93
C ALA A 103 -4.26 6.33 -4.91
N PHE A 104 -5.24 5.42 -4.86
CA PHE A 104 -6.43 5.44 -5.73
C PHE A 104 -7.72 5.86 -5.01
N LYS A 105 -7.66 6.39 -3.78
CA LYS A 105 -8.79 6.94 -2.99
C LYS A 105 -9.95 5.96 -2.78
N GLN A 106 -9.65 4.69 -2.55
CA GLN A 106 -10.61 3.59 -2.39
C GLN A 106 -11.07 3.42 -0.93
N LYS A 107 -11.82 4.40 -0.42
CA LYS A 107 -12.28 4.45 0.98
C LYS A 107 -12.95 3.16 1.46
N GLU A 108 -13.91 2.62 0.72
CA GLU A 108 -14.68 1.46 1.18
C GLU A 108 -13.83 0.18 1.22
N LEU A 109 -12.87 0.01 0.29
CA LEU A 109 -11.90 -1.08 0.33
C LEU A 109 -10.96 -0.94 1.54
N PHE A 110 -10.51 0.29 1.83
CA PHE A 110 -9.71 0.58 3.02
C PHE A 110 -10.47 0.20 4.29
N LEU A 111 -11.71 0.69 4.46
CA LEU A 111 -12.51 0.45 5.65
C LEU A 111 -12.84 -1.03 5.84
N ALA A 112 -13.19 -1.75 4.76
CA ALA A 112 -13.39 -3.20 4.80
C ALA A 112 -12.13 -3.97 5.23
N ARG A 113 -10.93 -3.49 4.87
CA ARG A 113 -9.67 -4.09 5.32
C ARG A 113 -9.33 -3.73 6.77
N LEU A 114 -9.57 -2.48 7.19
CA LEU A 114 -9.40 -2.01 8.58
C LEU A 114 -10.32 -2.79 9.55
N GLU A 115 -11.57 -3.01 9.17
CA GLU A 115 -12.54 -3.79 9.94
C GLU A 115 -12.01 -5.19 10.29
N ARG A 116 -11.29 -5.85 9.38
CA ARG A 116 -10.65 -7.15 9.67
C ARG A 116 -9.55 -7.07 10.72
N TYR A 117 -8.83 -5.94 10.81
CA TYR A 117 -7.86 -5.71 11.87
C TYR A 117 -8.55 -5.51 13.23
N LEU A 118 -9.67 -4.79 13.26
CA LEU A 118 -10.48 -4.61 14.48
C LEU A 118 -11.04 -5.96 14.95
N GLN A 119 -11.66 -6.74 14.07
CA GLN A 119 -12.14 -8.10 14.36
C GLN A 119 -11.04 -9.09 14.79
N THR A 120 -9.79 -8.82 14.41
CA THR A 120 -8.60 -9.58 14.87
C THR A 120 -8.17 -9.14 16.27
N ALA A 121 -8.23 -7.85 16.58
CA ALA A 121 -7.92 -7.29 17.89
C ALA A 121 -9.00 -7.59 18.94
N ASP A 122 -10.26 -7.76 18.52
CA ASP A 122 -11.40 -8.13 19.38
C ASP A 122 -11.38 -9.61 19.82
N GLN A 123 -10.45 -10.43 19.30
CA GLN A 123 -10.30 -11.82 19.75
C GLN A 123 -9.82 -11.87 21.21
N PRO A 124 -10.45 -12.67 22.11
CA PRO A 124 -10.19 -12.61 23.56
C PRO A 124 -8.72 -12.78 23.99
N ASP A 125 -7.99 -13.62 23.28
CA ASP A 125 -6.59 -13.97 23.58
C ASP A 125 -5.58 -13.04 22.91
N MET A 126 -6.03 -12.14 22.02
CA MET A 126 -5.16 -11.33 21.19
C MET A 126 -4.74 -10.04 21.89
N ARG A 127 -3.42 -9.81 21.98
CA ARG A 127 -2.81 -8.61 22.59
C ARG A 127 -1.87 -7.85 21.64
N THR A 128 -1.60 -8.42 20.49
CA THR A 128 -0.67 -7.96 19.46
C THR A 128 -1.23 -8.38 18.10
N ILE A 129 -0.75 -7.80 16.99
CA ILE A 129 -1.23 -8.24 15.66
C ILE A 129 -0.51 -9.55 15.27
N PRO A 130 -1.25 -10.61 14.90
CA PRO A 130 -0.66 -11.88 14.50
C PRO A 130 -0.01 -11.84 13.12
N GLU A 131 0.71 -12.91 12.78
CA GLU A 131 1.38 -13.08 11.49
C GLU A 131 0.40 -13.16 10.32
N VAL A 132 -0.77 -13.78 10.54
CA VAL A 132 -1.86 -13.97 9.57
C VAL A 132 -3.21 -13.69 10.23
N PHE A 133 -4.25 -13.39 9.44
CA PHE A 133 -5.60 -13.21 9.98
C PHE A 133 -6.11 -14.52 10.63
N PRO A 134 -6.79 -14.45 11.79
CA PRO A 134 -7.41 -15.61 12.41
C PRO A 134 -8.42 -16.32 11.49
N GLY A 135 -8.59 -17.64 11.71
CA GLY A 135 -9.49 -18.50 10.92
C GLY A 135 -8.79 -19.40 9.89
N GLY A 136 -7.46 -19.30 9.73
CA GLY A 136 -6.65 -20.27 9.00
C GLY A 136 -6.02 -21.33 9.92
N ASN A 137 -5.66 -22.49 9.36
CA ASN A 137 -5.11 -23.64 10.09
C ASN A 137 -3.64 -23.44 10.59
N TRP A 138 -3.09 -22.23 10.53
CA TRP A 138 -1.67 -21.97 10.75
C TRP A 138 -1.41 -20.55 11.27
N LEU A 139 -1.50 -20.34 12.58
CA LEU A 139 -0.84 -19.23 13.26
C LEU A 139 0.52 -19.71 13.79
N ARG A 140 1.60 -19.08 13.32
CA ARG A 140 2.98 -19.33 13.79
C ARG A 140 3.44 -18.31 14.83
N SER A 141 2.92 -17.09 14.78
CA SER A 141 3.29 -16.00 15.69
C SER A 141 2.12 -15.04 15.90
N ASP A 142 1.77 -14.79 17.15
CA ASP A 142 0.68 -13.88 17.54
C ASP A 142 1.15 -12.42 17.73
N CYS A 143 2.45 -12.17 17.57
CA CYS A 143 3.07 -10.85 17.62
C CYS A 143 4.04 -10.70 16.43
N HIS A 144 3.60 -10.00 15.38
CA HIS A 144 4.42 -9.82 14.18
C HIS A 144 4.48 -8.37 13.71
N ALA A 145 5.70 -7.82 13.63
CA ALA A 145 5.92 -6.41 13.31
C ALA A 145 5.35 -5.98 11.96
N TRP A 146 5.28 -6.89 10.97
CA TRP A 146 4.67 -6.60 9.67
C TRP A 146 3.16 -6.32 9.74
N GLY A 147 2.48 -6.56 10.86
CA GLY A 147 1.08 -6.20 11.09
C GLY A 147 0.90 -4.80 11.68
N ALA A 148 1.96 -4.20 12.22
CA ALA A 148 1.91 -2.87 12.84
C ALA A 148 1.75 -1.72 11.82
N HIS A 149 1.85 -1.99 10.51
CA HIS A 149 1.68 -0.96 9.48
C HIS A 149 0.29 -0.31 9.47
N ILE A 150 -0.71 -0.91 10.10
CA ILE A 150 -2.02 -0.26 10.28
C ILE A 150 -1.88 1.06 11.06
N LEU A 151 -0.91 1.16 11.98
CA LEU A 151 -0.56 2.40 12.69
C LEU A 151 0.03 3.45 11.74
N TYR A 152 0.93 3.05 10.84
CA TYR A 152 1.47 3.94 9.80
C TYR A 152 0.33 4.52 8.93
N HIS A 153 -0.64 3.70 8.52
CA HIS A 153 -1.78 4.19 7.75
C HIS A 153 -2.74 5.09 8.56
N HIS A 154 -2.84 4.87 9.88
CA HIS A 154 -3.68 5.67 10.78
C HIS A 154 -3.08 7.04 11.12
N PHE A 155 -1.75 7.11 11.29
CA PHE A 155 -1.02 8.33 11.68
C PHE A 155 -0.31 9.04 10.51
N ALA A 156 -0.43 8.54 9.29
CA ALA A 156 0.04 9.21 8.08
C ALA A 156 -0.61 10.59 7.92
N ASP A 157 0.21 11.61 7.64
CA ASP A 157 -0.24 13.00 7.47
C ASP A 157 -1.38 13.14 6.43
N GLY A 158 -2.28 14.08 6.71
CA GLY A 158 -3.49 14.31 5.89
C GLY A 158 -4.67 13.40 6.28
N THR A 159 -5.50 13.03 5.32
CA THR A 159 -6.54 12.03 5.53
C THR A 159 -5.99 10.62 5.32
N ILE A 160 -6.74 9.60 5.77
CA ILE A 160 -6.41 8.18 5.55
C ILE A 160 -6.36 7.75 4.07
N LEU A 161 -6.64 8.67 3.13
CA LEU A 161 -6.64 8.44 1.68
C LEU A 161 -5.61 9.28 0.93
N ASP A 162 -4.90 10.20 1.60
CA ASP A 162 -3.92 11.05 0.91
C ASP A 162 -2.56 10.32 0.79
N PRO A 163 -1.84 10.43 -0.34
CA PRO A 163 -0.45 9.96 -0.40
C PRO A 163 0.37 10.66 0.67
N ILE A 164 1.25 9.94 1.37
CA ILE A 164 2.22 10.60 2.26
C ILE A 164 3.15 11.43 1.37
N SER A 165 3.25 12.73 1.66
CA SER A 165 4.13 13.61 0.90
C SER A 165 5.59 13.22 1.16
N GLY A 166 6.33 12.93 0.09
CA GLY A 166 7.79 12.78 0.15
C GLY A 166 8.50 14.09 0.55
N GLU A 167 7.81 15.22 0.36
CA GLU A 167 7.98 16.39 1.22
C GLU A 167 7.48 16.01 2.62
N SER A 168 8.37 15.41 3.42
CA SER A 168 8.18 15.40 4.85
C SER A 168 7.93 16.85 5.27
N GLY A 169 6.85 17.06 6.03
CA GLY A 169 6.70 18.31 6.75
C GLY A 169 8.02 18.53 7.48
N ARG A 170 8.67 19.67 7.21
CA ARG A 170 9.83 20.04 8.01
C ARG A 170 9.31 19.98 9.44
N PHE A 171 9.95 19.17 10.28
CA PHE A 171 10.03 19.51 11.68
C PHE A 171 10.79 20.85 11.69
N GLU A 172 10.05 21.95 11.51
CA GLU A 172 10.53 23.26 11.85
C GLU A 172 11.03 23.12 13.28
N LYS A 173 12.30 23.47 13.48
CA LYS A 173 12.88 23.40 14.81
C LYS A 173 11.96 24.21 15.70
N ILE A 174 11.37 23.54 16.70
CA ILE A 174 10.82 24.23 17.86
C ILE A 174 12.04 24.92 18.48
N THR A 175 12.21 26.20 18.16
CA THR A 175 13.17 27.08 18.81
C THR A 175 12.69 27.31 20.22
N GLU A 176 13.60 27.26 21.20
CA GLU A 176 13.27 27.22 22.63
C GLU A 176 12.62 28.51 23.20
N ASP A 177 12.24 29.46 22.34
CA ASP A 177 11.76 30.80 22.69
C ASP A 177 10.21 30.94 22.81
N ASP A 178 9.40 29.94 22.43
CA ASP A 178 7.92 29.98 22.48
C ASP A 178 7.32 29.84 23.91
N HIS A 179 8.04 30.32 24.94
CA HIS A 179 7.67 30.21 26.36
C HIS A 179 7.67 31.54 27.13
N VAL A 180 7.17 32.61 26.49
CA VAL A 180 6.70 33.90 27.09
C VAL A 180 5.59 34.45 26.17
N GLU A 181 4.37 34.84 26.57
CA GLU A 181 3.65 34.94 27.86
C GLU A 181 2.17 34.51 27.64
N SER A 182 1.35 34.18 28.65
CA SER A 182 0.65 35.17 29.48
C SER A 182 -0.08 34.49 30.65
N VAL A 183 0.38 34.76 31.87
CA VAL A 183 -0.38 34.57 33.11
C VAL A 183 -0.72 35.96 33.64
N GLU A 184 -1.82 36.07 34.41
CA GLU A 184 -2.49 37.31 34.84
C GLU A 184 -3.34 37.98 33.74
N SER A 185 -4.55 38.48 33.98
CA SER A 185 -5.15 38.89 35.26
C SER A 185 -6.66 38.61 35.31
N LYS A 186 -7.11 38.00 36.41
CA LYS A 186 -8.44 38.23 37.00
C LYS A 186 -8.30 38.36 38.50
N LYS A 187 -8.04 39.58 38.97
CA LYS A 187 -8.25 39.95 40.37
C LYS A 187 -9.72 39.89 40.73
N GLN A 188 -9.98 39.45 41.95
CA GLN A 188 -11.21 39.66 42.70
C GLN A 188 -11.01 40.86 43.63
#